data_AF-A0A531M5D8-F1
#
_entry.id   AF-A0A531M5D8-F1
#
_cell.length_a   1.000
_cell.length_b   1.000
_cell.length_c   1.000
_cell.angle_alpha   90.00
_cell.angle_beta   90.00
_cell.angle_gamma   90.00
#
_symmetry.space_group_name_H-M   'P 1'
#
loop_
_entity.id
_entity.type
_entity.pdbx_description
1 polymer ?
#
loop_
_entity_poly.entity_id
_entity_poly.type
_entity_poly.pdbx_seq_one_letter_code
_entity_poly.pdbx_strand_id
1 'polypeptide(L)'
;MAKARQRSKLTAQRPGAEPVLLSGGNPQIAKGYGDAPVQAYIAAMPGWKRDVGRRLDALIERSLPSVEKAVKWNSPLYGVEGQGWFLGIHCFTNYVKVAFFRGTSLSPLPPGESRTKETRYLD
;
A
#
# COMPACT_ATOMS: atom_id res chain seq x y z
N MET A 1 -18.19 -35.62 3.29
CA MET A 1 -18.50 -34.48 4.18
C MET A 1 -17.64 -33.29 3.77
N ALA A 2 -18.24 -32.25 3.19
CA ALA A 2 -17.51 -31.07 2.72
C ALA A 2 -17.37 -30.05 3.87
N LYS A 3 -16.13 -29.68 4.21
CA LYS A 3 -15.85 -28.62 5.20
C LYS A 3 -16.11 -27.26 4.56
N ALA A 4 -17.10 -26.54 5.07
CA ALA A 4 -17.42 -25.19 4.63
C ALA A 4 -16.24 -24.23 4.89
N ARG A 5 -15.83 -23.50 3.86
CA ARG A 5 -14.77 -22.49 3.93
C ARG A 5 -15.33 -21.24 4.64
N GLN A 6 -14.86 -20.98 5.85
CA GLN A 6 -15.29 -19.84 6.66
C GLN A 6 -14.84 -18.54 5.98
N ARG A 7 -15.80 -17.75 5.47
CA ARG A 7 -15.52 -16.37 5.00
C ARG A 7 -15.17 -15.53 6.23
N SER A 8 -13.93 -15.02 6.27
CA SER A 8 -13.49 -14.06 7.27
C SER A 8 -14.38 -12.82 7.19
N LYS A 9 -15.13 -12.52 8.25
CA LYS A 9 -15.87 -11.26 8.39
C LYS A 9 -14.85 -10.13 8.41
N LEU A 10 -14.89 -9.25 7.41
CA LEU A 10 -14.22 -7.95 7.47
C LEU A 10 -14.90 -7.16 8.57
N THR A 11 -14.27 -7.08 9.75
CA THR A 11 -14.69 -6.16 10.80
C THR A 11 -14.39 -4.76 10.31
N ALA A 12 -15.42 -4.03 9.89
CA ALA A 12 -15.35 -2.59 9.72
C ALA A 12 -14.87 -1.98 11.04
N GLN A 13 -13.86 -1.11 10.98
CA GLN A 13 -13.37 -0.40 12.16
C GLN A 13 -14.52 0.44 12.76
N ARG A 14 -14.64 0.42 14.09
CA ARG A 14 -15.63 1.25 14.79
C ARG A 14 -15.27 2.73 14.59
N PRO A 15 -16.24 3.60 14.27
CA PRO A 15 -15.98 5.03 14.22
C PRO A 15 -15.40 5.50 15.56
N GLY A 16 -14.22 6.13 15.52
CA GLY A 16 -13.55 6.69 16.71
C GLY A 16 -12.49 5.82 17.39
N ALA A 17 -12.24 4.59 16.92
CA ALA A 17 -11.08 3.83 17.41
C ALA A 17 -9.78 4.36 16.77
N GLU A 18 -8.76 4.60 17.59
CA GLU A 18 -7.43 4.93 17.07
C GLU A 18 -6.89 3.78 16.21
N PRO A 19 -6.22 4.08 15.08
CA PRO A 19 -5.65 3.06 14.22
C PRO A 19 -4.54 2.29 14.96
N VAL A 20 -4.58 0.96 14.87
CA VAL A 20 -3.47 0.14 15.38
C VAL A 20 -2.27 0.30 14.46
N LEU A 21 -1.11 0.63 15.03
CA LEU A 21 0.14 0.80 14.30
C LEU A 21 1.14 -0.29 14.71
N LEU A 22 1.88 -0.81 13.73
CA LEU A 22 3.04 -1.66 13.96
C LEU A 22 4.25 -0.84 14.40
N SER A 23 5.32 -1.52 14.81
CA SER A 23 6.63 -0.90 15.03
C SER A 23 7.03 -0.05 13.82
N GLY A 24 7.44 1.19 14.07
CA GLY A 24 7.77 2.15 13.01
C GLY A 24 6.59 2.96 12.48
N GLY A 25 5.39 2.83 13.06
CA GLY A 25 4.24 3.66 12.72
C GLY A 25 3.46 3.21 11.47
N ASN A 26 3.68 1.98 11.01
CA ASN A 26 2.97 1.41 9.87
C ASN A 26 1.54 0.99 10.24
N PRO A 27 0.48 1.50 9.59
CA PRO A 27 -0.90 1.10 9.87
C PRO A 27 -1.12 -0.41 9.76
N GLN A 28 -1.66 -1.05 10.80
CA GLN A 28 -2.00 -2.47 10.77
C GLN A 28 -3.34 -2.67 10.07
N ILE A 29 -3.32 -3.17 8.84
CA ILE A 29 -4.50 -3.41 8.02
C ILE A 29 -4.47 -4.84 7.51
N ALA A 30 -5.58 -5.55 7.71
CA ALA A 30 -5.73 -6.92 7.23
C ALA A 30 -5.58 -6.99 5.71
N LYS A 31 -5.08 -8.13 5.22
CA LYS A 31 -4.96 -8.38 3.78
C LYS A 31 -6.32 -8.18 3.11
N GLY A 32 -6.35 -7.39 2.04
CA GLY A 32 -7.55 -7.12 1.26
C GLY A 32 -7.20 -6.72 -0.17
N TYR A 33 -8.16 -6.85 -1.07
CA TYR A 33 -8.05 -6.43 -2.48
C TYR A 33 -9.06 -5.31 -2.76
N GLY A 34 -8.77 -4.50 -3.78
CA GLY A 34 -9.56 -3.33 -4.15
C GLY A 34 -9.21 -2.08 -3.36
N ASP A 35 -9.99 -1.03 -3.59
CA ASP A 35 -9.73 0.32 -3.06
C ASP A 35 -9.97 0.43 -1.55
N ALA A 36 -11.06 -0.15 -1.04
CA ALA A 36 -11.45 -0.05 0.37
C ALA A 36 -10.32 -0.35 1.39
N PRO A 37 -9.53 -1.45 1.29
CA PRO A 37 -8.42 -1.69 2.22
C PRO A 37 -7.28 -0.68 2.08
N VAL A 38 -7.04 -0.14 0.88
CA VAL A 38 -6.03 0.91 0.66
C VAL A 38 -6.50 2.24 1.27
N GLN A 39 -7.77 2.62 1.10
CA GLN A 39 -8.32 3.81 1.77
C GLN A 39 -8.30 3.68 3.29
N ALA A 40 -8.59 2.50 3.83
CA ALA A 40 -8.47 2.23 5.26
C ALA A 40 -7.02 2.38 5.75
N TYR A 41 -6.04 1.93 4.97
CA TYR A 41 -4.63 2.15 5.27
C TYR A 41 -4.27 3.64 5.26
N ILE A 42 -4.66 4.38 4.22
CA ILE A 42 -4.39 5.82 4.10
C ILE A 42 -5.03 6.58 5.27
N ALA A 43 -6.28 6.30 5.60
CA ALA A 43 -6.98 6.90 6.74
C ALA A 43 -6.27 6.62 8.07
N ALA A 44 -5.62 5.46 8.20
CA ALA A 44 -4.87 5.07 9.38
C ALA A 44 -3.42 5.59 9.41
N MET A 45 -2.89 6.16 8.31
CA MET A 45 -1.54 6.74 8.28
C MET A 45 -1.41 7.88 9.31
N PRO A 46 -0.30 7.95 10.06
CA PRO A 46 -0.14 8.91 11.15
C PRO A 46 0.30 10.29 10.64
N GLY A 47 -0.36 11.34 11.15
CA GLY A 47 0.02 12.74 10.91
C GLY A 47 0.12 13.10 9.42
N TRP A 48 1.20 13.82 9.06
CA TRP A 48 1.47 14.28 7.68
C TRP A 48 1.56 13.15 6.66
N LYS A 49 1.85 11.91 7.09
CA LYS A 49 1.95 10.76 6.18
C LYS A 49 0.60 10.45 5.51
N ARG A 50 -0.51 10.78 6.17
CA ARG A 50 -1.86 10.66 5.60
C ARG A 50 -2.05 11.49 4.34
N ASP A 51 -1.55 12.72 4.34
CA ASP A 51 -1.66 13.62 3.19
C ASP A 51 -0.78 13.15 2.03
N VAL A 52 0.40 12.61 2.35
CA VAL A 52 1.27 11.96 1.36
C VAL A 52 0.60 10.72 0.77
N GLY A 53 0.00 9.87 1.61
CA GLY A 53 -0.77 8.70 1.15
C GLY A 53 -1.91 9.08 0.21
N ARG A 54 -2.73 10.07 0.60
CA ARG A 54 -3.82 10.58 -0.25
C ARG A 54 -3.31 11.12 -1.58
N ARG A 55 -2.23 11.89 -1.57
CA ARG A 55 -1.66 12.47 -2.80
C ARG A 55 -1.08 11.38 -3.71
N LEU A 56 -0.36 10.40 -3.15
CA LEU A 56 0.19 9.28 -3.93
C LEU A 56 -0.93 8.47 -4.58
N ASP A 57 -1.96 8.10 -3.82
CA ASP A 57 -3.09 7.34 -4.33
C ASP A 57 -3.80 8.06 -5.50
N ALA A 58 -4.14 9.34 -5.31
CA ALA A 58 -4.75 10.14 -6.37
C ALA A 58 -3.85 10.34 -7.60
N LEU A 59 -2.51 10.42 -7.42
CA LEU A 59 -1.57 10.48 -8.53
C LEU A 59 -1.54 9.16 -9.32
N ILE A 60 -1.56 8.02 -8.62
CA ILE A 60 -1.53 6.70 -9.22
C ILE A 60 -2.82 6.44 -10.00
N GLU A 61 -4.00 6.68 -9.40
CA GLU A 61 -5.30 6.49 -10.06
C GLU A 61 -5.45 7.36 -11.30
N ARG A 62 -5.01 8.62 -11.23
CA ARG A 62 -5.02 9.52 -12.39
C ARG A 62 -4.10 9.06 -13.51
N SER A 63 -2.98 8.42 -13.17
CA SER A 63 -2.00 7.97 -14.16
C SER A 63 -2.39 6.62 -14.78
N LEU A 64 -3.09 5.79 -14.02
CA LEU A 64 -3.58 4.48 -14.43
C LEU A 64 -5.00 4.26 -13.86
N PRO A 65 -6.06 4.67 -14.57
CA PRO A 65 -7.43 4.56 -14.06
C PRO A 65 -7.90 3.13 -13.77
N SER A 66 -7.29 2.14 -14.42
CA SER A 66 -7.56 0.71 -14.23
C SER A 66 -6.57 0.04 -13.27
N VAL A 67 -5.99 0.78 -12.33
CA VAL A 67 -5.00 0.25 -11.39
C VAL A 67 -5.62 -0.76 -10.44
N GLU A 68 -4.98 -1.91 -10.31
CA GLU A 68 -5.31 -2.91 -9.29
C GLU A 68 -4.72 -2.50 -7.95
N LYS A 69 -5.52 -2.59 -6.88
CA LYS A 69 -5.13 -2.19 -5.52
C LYS A 69 -5.23 -3.36 -4.56
N ALA A 70 -4.34 -3.42 -3.58
CA ALA A 70 -4.44 -4.36 -2.48
C ALA A 70 -3.66 -3.87 -1.25
N VAL A 71 -4.03 -4.38 -0.08
CA VAL A 71 -3.13 -4.42 1.08
C VAL A 71 -2.64 -5.86 1.22
N LYS A 72 -1.33 -6.06 1.15
CA LYS A 72 -0.66 -7.35 1.37
C LYS A 72 0.60 -7.15 2.19
N TRP A 73 0.91 -8.09 3.07
CA TRP A 73 2.04 -7.98 4.00
C TRP A 73 2.06 -6.62 4.74
N ASN A 74 0.86 -6.15 5.11
CA ASN A 74 0.63 -4.89 5.81
C ASN A 74 1.12 -3.63 5.06
N SER A 75 1.09 -3.66 3.72
CA SER A 75 1.49 -2.54 2.86
C SER A 75 0.52 -2.40 1.67
N PRO A 76 0.12 -1.18 1.28
CA PRO A 76 -0.58 -0.94 0.03
C PRO A 76 0.29 -1.33 -1.16
N LEU A 77 -0.31 -2.00 -2.14
CA LEU A 77 0.28 -2.38 -3.42
C LEU A 77 -0.63 -1.93 -4.56
N TYR A 78 0.01 -1.47 -5.64
CA TYR A 78 -0.62 -1.03 -6.87
C TYR A 78 -0.08 -1.83 -8.04
N GLY A 79 -0.95 -2.24 -8.95
CA GLY A 79 -0.64 -3.20 -9.99
C GLY A 79 -1.45 -3.01 -11.26
N VAL A 80 -1.16 -3.86 -12.24
CA VAL A 80 -1.93 -4.01 -13.48
C VAL A 80 -2.41 -5.45 -13.53
N GLU A 81 -3.69 -5.64 -13.87
CA GLU A 81 -4.27 -6.97 -14.02
C GLU A 81 -3.41 -7.85 -14.95
N GLY A 82 -3.10 -9.07 -14.53
CA GLY A 82 -2.27 -10.01 -15.28
C GLY A 82 -0.76 -9.68 -15.35
N GLN A 83 -0.32 -8.49 -14.92
CA GLN A 83 1.10 -8.08 -14.96
C GLN A 83 1.75 -7.94 -13.59
N GLY A 84 0.97 -8.05 -12.52
CA GLY A 84 1.44 -8.01 -11.14
C GLY A 84 1.54 -6.60 -10.56
N TRP A 85 2.23 -6.49 -9.43
CA TRP A 85 2.38 -5.24 -8.67
C TRP A 85 3.59 -4.46 -9.19
N PHE A 86 3.44 -3.16 -9.39
CA PHE A 86 4.55 -2.29 -9.82
C PHE A 86 4.98 -1.28 -8.75
N LEU A 87 4.11 -0.98 -7.77
CA LEU A 87 4.38 -0.02 -6.71
C LEU A 87 3.88 -0.52 -5.35
N GLY A 88 4.66 -0.27 -4.29
CA GLY A 88 4.24 -0.48 -2.90
C GLY A 88 4.55 0.73 -2.02
N ILE A 89 3.75 0.94 -0.96
CA ILE A 89 3.94 2.04 0.00
C ILE A 89 4.14 1.46 1.39
N HIS A 90 5.04 2.05 2.18
CA HIS A 90 5.22 1.67 3.59
C HIS A 90 5.55 2.87 4.47
N CYS A 91 4.87 3.02 5.60
CA CYS A 91 5.21 4.04 6.59
C CYS A 91 6.36 3.57 7.48
N PHE A 92 7.38 4.40 7.60
CA PHE A 92 8.42 4.31 8.63
C PHE A 92 8.24 5.46 9.64
N THR A 93 9.00 5.45 10.73
CA THR A 93 8.89 6.45 11.79
C THR A 93 9.01 7.87 11.23
N ASN A 94 9.98 8.09 10.34
CA ASN A 94 10.35 9.42 9.86
C ASN A 94 10.00 9.68 8.39
N TYR A 95 9.60 8.67 7.62
CA TYR A 95 9.42 8.79 6.18
C TYR A 95 8.36 7.82 5.63
N VAL A 96 7.98 8.00 4.37
CA VAL A 96 7.06 7.11 3.65
C VAL A 96 7.85 6.52 2.48
N LYS A 97 8.16 5.23 2.53
CA LYS A 97 8.86 4.55 1.46
C LYS A 97 7.91 4.24 0.32
N VAL A 98 8.28 4.63 -0.89
CA VAL A 98 7.67 4.20 -2.15
C VAL A 98 8.62 3.22 -2.83
N ALA A 99 8.18 1.98 -2.97
CA ALA A 99 8.91 0.92 -3.66
C ALA A 99 8.40 0.78 -5.09
N PHE A 100 9.27 0.96 -6.07
CA PHE A 100 9.00 0.70 -7.48
C PHE A 100 9.60 -0.65 -7.87
N PHE A 101 8.77 -1.66 -8.08
CA PHE A 101 9.23 -3.03 -8.36
C PHE A 101 9.85 -3.20 -9.75
N ARG A 102 9.59 -2.25 -10.66
CA ARG A 102 10.31 -2.05 -11.93
C ARG A 102 10.96 -0.67 -12.00
N GLY A 103 11.52 -0.23 -10.88
CA GLY A 103 12.09 1.11 -10.72
C GLY A 103 13.24 1.41 -11.69
N THR A 104 13.99 0.40 -12.13
CA THR A 104 15.04 0.58 -13.15
C THR A 104 14.54 1.00 -14.52
N SER A 105 13.25 0.83 -14.80
CA SER A 105 12.63 1.23 -16.07
C SER A 105 12.11 2.67 -16.06
N LEU A 106 12.22 3.39 -14.93
CA LEU A 106 11.73 4.76 -14.80
C LEU A 106 12.80 5.79 -15.16
N SER A 107 12.35 6.94 -15.66
CA SER A 107 13.18 8.12 -15.92
C SER A 107 12.55 9.36 -15.27
N PRO A 108 13.23 10.04 -14.34
CA PRO A 108 14.55 9.68 -13.81
C PRO A 108 14.51 8.40 -12.98
N LEU A 109 15.66 7.75 -12.85
CA LEU A 109 15.83 6.56 -12.01
C LEU A 109 15.62 6.95 -10.53
N PRO A 110 14.71 6.30 -9.77
CA PRO A 110 14.57 6.60 -8.36
C PRO A 110 15.86 6.27 -7.59
N PRO A 111 16.27 7.14 -6.65
CA PRO A 111 17.63 7.12 -6.11
C PRO A 111 17.92 5.96 -5.16
N GLY A 112 16.89 5.39 -4.50
CA GLY A 112 17.09 4.33 -3.51
C GLY A 112 17.38 2.98 -4.16
N GLU A 113 18.54 2.40 -3.86
CA GLU A 113 18.92 1.07 -4.36
C GLU A 113 18.21 -0.07 -3.61
N SER A 114 18.11 -1.23 -4.28
CA SER A 114 17.56 -2.45 -3.70
C SER A 114 18.46 -3.64 -3.98
N ARG A 115 18.40 -4.65 -3.09
CA ARG A 115 19.03 -5.97 -3.35
C ARG A 115 18.38 -6.70 -4.51
N THR A 116 17.10 -6.39 -4.79
CA THR A 116 16.41 -6.89 -5.99
C THR A 116 16.76 -5.98 -7.16
N LYS A 117 17.39 -6.55 -8.20
CA LYS A 117 17.98 -5.84 -9.34
C LYS A 117 17.08 -4.75 -9.96
N GLU A 118 15.79 -5.04 -10.11
CA GLU A 118 14.83 -4.15 -10.79
C GLU A 118 14.18 -3.12 -9.86
N THR A 119 14.24 -3.34 -8.54
CA THR A 119 13.53 -2.50 -7.58
C THR A 119 14.33 -1.24 -7.28
N ARG A 120 13.63 -0.09 -7.20
CA ARG A 120 14.17 1.16 -6.65
C ARG A 120 13.22 1.76 -5.62
N TYR A 121 13.75 2.60 -4.75
CA TYR A 121 12.99 3.27 -3.69
C TYR A 121 13.05 4.80 -3.82
N LEU A 122 12.03 5.43 -3.27
CA LEU A 122 12.02 6.84 -2.90
C LEU A 122 11.52 6.93 -1.46
N ASP A 123 12.23 7.65 -0.60
CA ASP A 123 11.96 7.76 0.84
C ASP A 123 11.47 9.17 1.21
#